data_AF-A0A7I2V3H8-F1
#
_entry.id   AF-A0A7I2V3H8-F1
#
_cell.length_a   1.000
_cell.length_b   1.000
_cell.length_c   1.000
_cell.angle_alpha   90.00
_cell.angle_beta   90.00
_cell.angle_gamma   90.00
#
_symmetry.space_group_name_H-M   'P 1'
#
loop_
_entity.id
_entity.type
_entity.pdbx_description
1 polymer ?
#
loop_
_entity_poly.entity_id
_entity_poly.type
_entity_poly.pdbx_seq_one_letter_code
_entity_poly.pdbx_strand_id
1 'polypeptide(L)'
;MWGFLKRPVVVTADINLSLVALTGMGLLSRLWRLTYPRAVVFDEVYYGQYISFYMKQIFFLDDSGPPFGHMVLALGGYLGGFDGNFLWNRIGAEYSSNVPVWSLRLLPALAGALSVPMAYQIVLELHFSHCAAMGAALLMLIENALITQSRLMLLESV
;
A
#
# COMPACT_ATOMS: atom_id res chain seq x y z
N MET A 1 40.45 11.57 -25.01
CA MET A 1 39.67 10.58 -24.24
C MET A 1 38.31 11.17 -23.86
N TRP A 2 37.39 11.41 -24.81
CA TRP A 2 36.00 11.91 -24.59
C TRP A 2 35.16 11.80 -25.88
N GLY A 3 35.10 10.60 -26.48
CA GLY A 3 34.27 10.35 -27.67
C GLY A 3 32.81 9.97 -27.37
N PHE A 4 32.49 9.65 -26.11
CA PHE A 4 31.19 9.09 -25.71
C PHE A 4 30.07 10.13 -25.52
N LEU A 5 30.40 11.42 -25.41
CA LEU A 5 29.45 12.51 -25.14
C LEU A 5 28.77 13.12 -26.39
N LYS A 6 29.03 12.59 -27.60
CA LYS A 6 28.49 13.13 -28.86
C LYS A 6 27.26 12.40 -29.41
N ARG A 7 26.79 11.33 -28.76
CA ARG A 7 25.58 10.61 -29.20
C ARG A 7 24.39 11.02 -28.32
N PRO A 8 23.25 11.42 -28.88
CA PRO A 8 22.05 11.62 -28.08
C PRO A 8 21.68 10.28 -27.43
N VAL A 9 21.34 10.31 -26.13
CA VAL A 9 20.73 9.16 -25.46
C VAL A 9 19.31 9.07 -25.99
N VAL A 10 19.08 8.17 -26.96
CA VAL A 10 17.76 7.92 -27.53
C VAL A 10 17.12 6.79 -26.72
N VAL A 11 15.98 7.09 -26.08
CA VAL A 11 15.17 6.11 -25.34
C VAL A 11 13.87 5.91 -26.10
N THR A 12 13.64 4.70 -26.61
CA THR A 12 12.36 4.27 -27.17
C THR A 12 11.59 3.52 -26.08
N ALA A 13 10.37 3.98 -25.75
CA ALA A 13 9.54 3.38 -24.72
C ALA A 13 8.19 2.93 -25.30
N ASP A 14 7.87 1.66 -25.13
CA ASP A 14 6.57 1.09 -25.47
C ASP A 14 5.66 1.16 -24.24
N ILE A 15 4.53 1.87 -24.37
CA ILE A 15 3.59 2.10 -23.25
C ILE A 15 2.35 1.23 -23.45
N ASN A 16 2.13 0.29 -22.53
CA ASN A 16 0.88 -0.47 -22.50
C ASN A 16 -0.24 0.37 -21.84
N LEU A 17 -1.13 0.90 -22.67
CA LEU A 17 -2.25 1.74 -22.21
C LEU A 17 -3.19 1.01 -21.25
N SER A 18 -3.40 -0.30 -21.44
CA SER A 18 -4.26 -1.10 -20.56
C SER A 18 -3.67 -1.19 -19.15
N LEU A 19 -2.36 -1.40 -19.06
CA LEU A 19 -1.65 -1.42 -17.79
C LEU A 19 -1.72 -0.07 -17.09
N VAL A 20 -1.49 1.03 -17.82
CA VAL A 20 -1.59 2.40 -17.27
C VAL A 20 -3.00 2.69 -16.76
N ALA A 21 -4.03 2.31 -17.51
CA ALA A 21 -5.42 2.48 -17.10
C ALA A 21 -5.75 1.65 -15.84
N LEU A 22 -5.33 0.39 -15.79
CA LEU A 22 -5.51 -0.48 -14.62
C LEU A 22 -4.80 0.07 -13.38
N THR A 23 -3.58 0.57 -13.52
CA THR A 23 -2.84 1.23 -12.42
C THR A 23 -3.59 2.48 -11.93
N GLY A 24 -4.08 3.32 -12.86
CA GLY A 24 -4.86 4.51 -12.53
C GLY A 24 -6.15 4.17 -11.77
N MET A 25 -6.89 3.16 -12.23
CA MET A 25 -8.11 2.70 -11.56
C MET A 25 -7.81 2.03 -10.20
N GLY A 26 -6.75 1.24 -10.12
CA GLY A 26 -6.27 0.63 -8.87
C GLY A 26 -5.96 1.69 -7.82
N LEU A 27 -5.18 2.71 -8.19
CA LEU A 27 -4.87 3.84 -7.31
C LEU A 27 -6.13 4.60 -6.90
N LEU A 28 -7.03 4.91 -7.84
CA LEU A 28 -8.27 5.62 -7.54
C LEU A 28 -9.12 4.83 -6.53
N SER A 29 -9.32 3.53 -6.75
CA SER A 29 -10.18 2.70 -5.90
C SER A 29 -9.71 2.62 -4.44
N ARG A 30 -8.39 2.53 -4.22
CA ARG A 30 -7.81 2.28 -2.88
C ARG A 30 -7.37 3.56 -2.19
N LEU A 31 -6.88 4.57 -2.92
CA LEU A 31 -6.52 5.86 -2.32
C LEU A 31 -7.74 6.74 -2.02
N TRP A 32 -8.93 6.39 -2.53
CA TRP A 32 -10.15 7.16 -2.27
C TRP A 32 -10.47 7.21 -0.77
N ARG A 33 -10.50 8.43 -0.21
CA ARG A 33 -10.89 8.73 1.18
C ARG A 33 -10.22 7.82 2.22
N LEU A 34 -8.91 7.65 2.17
CA LEU A 34 -8.14 6.85 3.15
C LEU A 34 -8.33 7.29 4.62
N THR A 35 -8.59 8.57 4.83
CA THR A 35 -8.85 9.12 6.17
C THR A 35 -10.17 8.61 6.77
N TYR A 36 -11.10 8.10 5.96
CA TYR A 36 -12.35 7.54 6.44
C TYR A 36 -12.28 6.00 6.49
N PRO A 37 -12.63 5.36 7.63
CA PRO A 37 -13.11 5.96 8.88
C PRO A 37 -11.98 6.57 9.73
N ARG A 38 -12.26 7.68 10.44
CA ARG A 38 -11.32 8.31 11.41
C ARG A 38 -11.34 7.64 12.79
N ALA A 39 -11.44 6.33 12.79
CA ALA A 39 -11.38 5.52 13.99
C ALA A 39 -10.47 4.33 13.74
N VAL A 40 -9.89 3.81 14.82
CA VAL A 40 -9.08 2.60 14.81
C VAL A 40 -9.98 1.42 14.43
N VAL A 41 -9.65 0.73 13.35
CA VAL A 41 -10.36 -0.47 12.88
C VAL A 41 -9.61 -1.72 13.34
N PHE A 42 -10.31 -2.85 13.46
CA PHE A 42 -9.80 -4.19 13.80
C PHE A 42 -8.30 -4.29 14.15
N ASP A 43 -7.45 -4.85 13.28
CA ASP A 43 -6.03 -5.08 13.59
C ASP A 43 -5.17 -3.81 13.62
N GLU A 44 -5.72 -2.64 13.27
CA GLU A 44 -4.99 -1.38 13.42
C GLU A 44 -4.65 -1.09 14.89
N VAL A 45 -5.40 -1.67 15.84
CA VAL A 45 -5.07 -1.60 17.28
C VAL A 45 -3.70 -2.22 17.55
N TYR A 46 -3.45 -3.42 17.02
CA TYR A 46 -2.22 -4.17 17.25
C TYR A 46 -1.06 -3.58 16.43
N TYR A 47 -1.26 -3.41 15.13
CA TYR A 47 -0.23 -2.86 14.24
C TYR A 47 0.14 -1.44 14.61
N GLY A 48 -0.82 -0.63 15.07
CA GLY A 48 -0.57 0.72 15.55
C GLY A 48 0.31 0.76 16.78
N GLN A 49 0.12 -0.19 17.70
CA GLN A 49 0.97 -0.34 18.87
C GLN A 49 2.40 -0.67 18.49
N TYR A 50 2.61 -1.61 17.56
CA TYR A 50 3.95 -1.95 17.05
C TYR A 50 4.62 -0.79 16.32
N ILE A 51 3.89 -0.05 15.49
CA ILE A 51 4.40 1.17 14.85
C ILE A 51 4.83 2.20 15.90
N SER A 52 4.08 2.33 16.99
CA SER A 52 4.43 3.24 18.08
C SER A 52 5.72 2.81 18.78
N PHE A 53 5.95 1.50 18.93
CA PHE A 53 7.23 0.99 19.45
C PHE A 53 8.39 1.26 18.49
N TYR A 54 8.19 1.12 17.17
CA TYR A 54 9.19 1.51 16.19
C TYR A 54 9.52 3.02 16.26
N MET A 55 8.52 3.89 16.34
CA MET A 55 8.74 5.34 16.48
C MET A 55 9.52 5.69 17.76
N LYS A 56 9.25 4.98 18.85
CA LYS A 56 9.89 5.18 20.16
C LYS A 56 11.21 4.42 20.31
N GLN A 57 11.62 3.64 19.31
CA GLN A 57 12.79 2.76 19.36
C GLN A 57 12.78 1.81 20.57
N ILE A 58 11.59 1.32 20.95
CA ILE A 58 11.40 0.37 22.04
C ILE A 58 11.43 -1.04 21.47
N PHE A 59 12.25 -1.92 22.04
CA PHE A 59 12.24 -3.33 21.68
C PHE A 59 10.93 -3.99 22.11
N PHE A 60 10.33 -4.78 21.23
CA PHE A 60 9.13 -5.55 21.49
C PHE A 60 9.25 -6.93 20.85
N LEU A 61 8.47 -7.88 21.36
CA LEU A 61 8.28 -9.19 20.76
C LEU A 61 6.88 -9.24 20.16
N ASP A 62 6.81 -9.74 18.95
CA ASP A 62 5.58 -9.87 18.20
C ASP A 62 5.42 -11.31 17.72
N ASP A 63 4.26 -11.89 18.02
CA ASP A 63 3.90 -13.26 17.67
C ASP A 63 3.20 -13.34 16.30
N SER A 64 2.88 -12.19 15.68
CA SER A 64 2.04 -12.11 14.48
C SER A 64 2.78 -12.25 13.15
N GLY A 65 4.11 -12.12 13.12
CA GLY A 65 4.89 -12.46 11.93
C GLY A 65 6.28 -11.83 11.85
N PRO A 66 6.93 -11.92 10.67
CA PRO A 66 8.20 -11.27 10.43
C PRO A 66 8.12 -9.73 10.55
N PRO A 67 9.21 -9.06 10.91
CA PRO A 67 9.19 -7.62 11.22
C PRO A 67 9.00 -6.71 10.00
N PHE A 68 9.19 -7.22 8.77
CA PHE A 68 9.24 -6.39 7.57
C PHE A 68 7.96 -5.60 7.32
N GLY A 69 6.80 -6.25 7.41
CA GLY A 69 5.52 -5.55 7.19
C GLY A 69 5.29 -4.43 8.20
N HIS A 70 5.60 -4.67 9.48
CA HIS A 70 5.55 -3.64 10.51
C HIS A 70 6.52 -2.49 10.24
N MET A 71 7.72 -2.78 9.75
CA MET A 71 8.70 -1.75 9.36
C MET A 71 8.22 -0.89 8.20
N VAL A 72 7.53 -1.48 7.22
CA VAL A 72 6.90 -0.72 6.11
C VAL A 72 5.78 0.16 6.64
N LEU A 73 4.90 -0.34 7.50
CA LEU A 73 3.87 0.49 8.12
C LEU A 73 4.48 1.62 8.97
N ALA A 74 5.54 1.33 9.71
CA ALA A 74 6.28 2.33 10.47
C ALA A 74 6.90 3.38 9.55
N LEU A 75 7.43 3.02 8.39
CA LEU A 75 7.91 3.99 7.40
C LEU A 75 6.80 4.96 6.97
N GLY A 76 5.57 4.48 6.78
CA GLY A 76 4.41 5.33 6.48
C GLY A 76 4.08 6.31 7.61
N GLY A 77 4.15 5.84 8.85
CA GLY A 77 4.01 6.69 10.04
C GLY A 77 5.12 7.75 10.14
N TYR A 78 6.36 7.36 9.92
CA TYR A 78 7.53 8.24 9.96
C TYR A 78 7.44 9.35 8.92
N LEU A 79 7.10 9.02 7.67
CA LEU A 79 6.89 10.00 6.60
C LEU A 79 5.71 10.94 6.87
N GLY A 80 4.71 10.47 7.62
CA GLY A 80 3.58 11.27 8.09
C GLY A 80 3.87 12.14 9.31
N GLY A 81 5.05 12.03 9.93
CA GLY A 81 5.39 12.74 11.16
C GLY A 81 4.71 12.18 12.42
N PHE A 82 4.39 10.88 12.44
CA PHE A 82 3.84 10.23 13.63
C PHE A 82 4.92 10.08 14.70
N ASP A 83 4.65 10.56 15.91
CA ASP A 83 5.59 10.57 17.04
C ASP A 83 5.49 9.33 17.95
N GLY A 84 4.58 8.38 17.64
CA GLY A 84 4.32 7.20 18.46
C GLY A 84 3.50 7.48 19.73
N ASN A 85 3.01 8.72 19.93
CA ASN A 85 2.23 9.10 21.12
C ASN A 85 0.73 9.01 20.85
N PHE A 86 0.27 7.78 20.65
CA PHE A 86 -1.15 7.44 20.60
C PHE A 86 -1.40 6.14 21.37
N LEU A 87 -2.51 6.10 22.12
CA LEU A 87 -2.86 4.96 22.94
C LEU A 87 -3.87 4.08 22.18
N TRP A 88 -3.42 2.90 21.76
CA TRP A 88 -4.18 1.96 20.93
C TRP A 88 -5.03 1.02 21.81
N ASN A 89 -6.13 1.53 22.36
CA ASN A 89 -6.83 0.83 23.46
C ASN A 89 -7.93 -0.10 22.98
N ARG A 90 -8.65 0.33 21.94
CA ARG A 90 -9.88 -0.33 21.50
C ARG A 90 -10.16 -0.04 20.04
N ILE A 91 -10.81 -1.01 19.40
CA ILE A 91 -11.45 -0.83 18.11
C ILE A 91 -12.55 0.23 18.26
N GLY A 92 -12.65 1.15 17.31
CA GLY A 92 -13.57 2.28 17.32
C GLY A 92 -13.08 3.49 18.14
N ALA A 93 -11.86 3.47 18.68
CA ALA A 93 -11.27 4.68 19.26
C ALA A 93 -11.04 5.73 18.16
N GLU A 94 -11.44 6.97 18.40
CA GLU A 94 -11.18 8.06 17.45
C GLU A 94 -9.70 8.44 17.44
N TYR A 95 -9.16 8.68 16.24
CA TYR A 95 -7.81 9.17 16.11
C TYR A 95 -7.70 10.61 16.61
N SER A 96 -6.68 10.89 17.44
CA SER A 96 -6.38 12.25 17.83
C SER A 96 -5.92 13.07 16.62
N SER A 97 -5.97 14.40 16.75
CA SER A 97 -5.53 15.33 15.70
C SER A 97 -4.08 15.13 15.25
N ASN A 98 -3.25 14.53 16.10
CA ASN A 98 -1.82 14.38 15.90
C ASN A 98 -1.47 13.12 15.08
N VAL A 99 -2.42 12.20 14.88
CA VAL A 99 -2.16 10.95 14.15
C VAL A 99 -2.36 11.17 12.64
N PRO A 100 -1.32 10.98 11.82
CA PRO A 100 -1.41 11.11 10.37
C PRO A 100 -2.05 9.84 9.75
N VAL A 101 -3.36 9.69 9.92
CA VAL A 101 -4.14 8.51 9.45
C VAL A 101 -3.94 8.23 7.96
N TRP A 102 -3.87 9.29 7.15
CA TRP A 102 -3.69 9.16 5.71
C TRP A 102 -2.35 8.50 5.36
N SER A 103 -1.26 8.94 6.01
CA SER A 103 0.09 8.41 5.77
C SER A 103 0.25 6.98 6.27
N LEU A 104 -0.38 6.65 7.40
CA LEU A 104 -0.37 5.29 7.96
C LEU A 104 -1.04 4.27 7.03
N ARG A 105 -2.12 4.66 6.34
CA ARG A 105 -2.86 3.79 5.41
C ARG A 105 -2.35 3.87 3.97
N LEU A 106 -1.47 4.81 3.66
CA LEU A 106 -1.00 5.05 2.29
C LEU A 106 -0.24 3.84 1.71
N LEU A 107 0.72 3.30 2.47
CA LEU A 107 1.58 2.23 1.96
C LEU A 107 0.80 0.92 1.71
N PRO A 108 -0.06 0.44 2.63
CA PRO A 108 -1.03 -0.62 2.36
C PRO A 108 -1.86 -0.38 1.10
N ALA A 109 -2.39 0.84 0.95
CA ALA A 109 -3.27 1.18 -0.17
C ALA A 109 -2.53 1.21 -1.51
N LEU A 110 -1.27 1.66 -1.51
CA LEU A 110 -0.40 1.63 -2.69
C LEU A 110 -0.05 0.19 -3.08
N ALA A 111 0.38 -0.64 -2.13
CA ALA A 111 0.71 -2.04 -2.40
C ALA A 111 -0.53 -2.80 -2.92
N GLY A 112 -1.68 -2.61 -2.27
CA GLY A 112 -2.96 -3.14 -2.75
C GLY A 112 -3.35 -2.62 -4.13
N ALA A 113 -3.04 -1.37 -4.47
CA ALA A 113 -3.36 -0.78 -5.78
C ALA A 113 -2.50 -1.35 -6.90
N LEU A 114 -1.22 -1.60 -6.62
CA LEU A 114 -0.28 -2.20 -7.56
C LEU A 114 -0.52 -3.71 -7.78
N SER A 115 -1.22 -4.38 -6.86
CA SER A 115 -1.61 -5.78 -7.08
C SER A 115 -2.54 -5.97 -8.29
N VAL A 116 -3.35 -4.96 -8.64
CA VAL A 116 -4.27 -4.99 -9.80
C VAL A 116 -3.53 -5.07 -11.14
N PRO A 117 -2.62 -4.13 -11.50
CA PRO A 117 -1.83 -4.25 -12.71
C PRO A 117 -0.85 -5.43 -12.67
N MET A 118 -0.39 -5.84 -11.48
CA MET A 118 0.44 -7.04 -11.33
C MET A 118 -0.31 -8.31 -11.74
N ALA A 119 -1.59 -8.44 -11.38
CA ALA A 119 -2.42 -9.56 -11.81
C ALA A 119 -2.56 -9.65 -13.35
N TYR A 120 -2.73 -8.51 -14.01
CA TYR A 120 -2.73 -8.44 -15.48
C TYR A 120 -1.41 -8.97 -16.06
N GLN A 121 -0.27 -8.53 -15.51
CA GLN A 121 1.04 -8.97 -15.97
C GLN A 121 1.26 -10.46 -15.72
N ILE A 122 0.92 -10.98 -14.53
CA ILE A 122 1.06 -12.40 -14.21
C ILE A 122 0.30 -13.27 -15.22
N VAL A 123 -0.94 -12.90 -15.54
CA VAL A 123 -1.75 -13.69 -16.50
C VAL A 123 -1.18 -13.63 -17.92
N LEU A 124 -0.56 -12.51 -18.32
CA LEU A 124 0.17 -12.43 -19.59
C LEU A 124 1.44 -13.27 -19.60
N GLU A 125 2.21 -13.28 -18.52
CA GLU A 125 3.41 -14.13 -18.37
C GLU A 125 3.05 -15.62 -18.35
N LEU A 126 1.83 -15.97 -17.92
CA LEU A 126 1.26 -17.31 -18.03
C LEU A 126 0.77 -17.66 -19.45
N HIS A 127 1.04 -16.81 -20.45
CA HIS A 127 0.70 -16.99 -21.87
C HIS A 127 -0.82 -17.04 -22.18
N PHE A 128 -1.67 -16.45 -21.34
CA PHE A 128 -3.08 -16.26 -21.66
C PHE A 128 -3.32 -15.04 -22.56
N SER A 129 -4.53 -14.93 -23.11
CA SER A 129 -4.92 -13.79 -23.96
C SER A 129 -5.05 -12.49 -23.16
N HIS A 130 -4.87 -11.35 -23.83
CA HIS A 130 -5.09 -10.03 -23.22
C HIS A 130 -6.50 -9.85 -22.63
N CYS A 131 -7.52 -10.50 -23.21
CA CYS A 131 -8.88 -10.47 -22.68
C CYS A 131 -8.97 -11.20 -21.33
N ALA A 132 -8.30 -12.36 -21.20
CA ALA A 132 -8.26 -13.11 -19.95
C ALA A 132 -7.49 -12.33 -18.85
N ALA A 133 -6.35 -11.74 -19.22
CA ALA A 133 -5.57 -10.90 -18.31
C ALA A 133 -6.36 -9.67 -17.84
N MET A 134 -7.09 -9.01 -18.75
CA MET A 134 -7.96 -7.89 -18.40
C MET A 134 -9.10 -8.33 -17.47
N GLY A 135 -9.71 -9.49 -17.73
CA GLY A 135 -10.74 -10.06 -16.87
C GLY A 135 -10.23 -10.32 -15.44
N ALA A 136 -9.05 -10.92 -15.30
CA ALA A 136 -8.44 -11.17 -13.99
C ALA A 136 -8.16 -9.88 -13.21
N ALA A 137 -7.59 -8.87 -13.88
CA ALA A 137 -7.32 -7.58 -13.26
C ALA A 137 -8.62 -6.84 -12.87
N LEU A 138 -9.67 -6.91 -13.70
CA LEU A 138 -10.97 -6.32 -13.38
C LEU A 138 -11.63 -7.00 -12.18
N LEU A 139 -11.54 -8.33 -12.06
CA LEU A 139 -12.03 -9.06 -10.89
C LEU A 139 -11.30 -8.61 -9.61
N MET A 140 -9.97 -8.49 -9.64
CA MET A 140 -9.20 -7.97 -8.50
C MET A 140 -9.44 -6.47 -8.22
N LEU A 141 -9.78 -5.69 -9.25
CA LEU A 141 -10.08 -4.27 -9.10
C LEU A 141 -11.37 -4.06 -8.30
N ILE A 142 -12.39 -4.90 -8.51
CA ILE A 142 -13.73 -4.78 -7.89
C ILE A 142 -13.93 -5.70 -6.67
N GLU A 143 -12.97 -6.56 -6.35
CA GLU A 143 -13.05 -7.46 -5.20
C GLU A 143 -13.03 -6.67 -3.88
N ASN A 144 -14.18 -6.65 -3.20
CA ASN A 144 -14.38 -5.83 -2.01
C ASN A 144 -13.46 -6.23 -0.86
N ALA A 145 -13.15 -7.52 -0.69
CA ALA A 145 -12.27 -7.97 0.37
C ALA A 145 -10.85 -7.39 0.22
N LEU A 146 -10.31 -7.37 -1.00
CA LEU A 146 -8.98 -6.80 -1.27
C LEU A 146 -8.97 -5.28 -1.12
N ILE A 147 -10.06 -4.62 -1.53
CA ILE A 147 -10.20 -3.17 -1.35
C ILE A 147 -10.27 -2.80 0.12
N THR A 148 -11.03 -3.52 0.95
CA THR A 148 -11.15 -3.19 2.38
C THR A 148 -9.85 -3.44 3.11
N GLN A 149 -9.19 -4.57 2.85
CA GLN A 149 -7.93 -4.95 3.48
C GLN A 149 -6.81 -3.94 3.17
N SER A 150 -6.62 -3.60 1.89
CA SER A 150 -5.56 -2.67 1.49
C SER A 150 -5.79 -1.21 1.90
N ARG A 151 -7.02 -0.81 2.23
CA ARG A 151 -7.32 0.58 2.63
C ARG A 151 -7.03 0.87 4.10
N LEU A 152 -6.80 -0.17 4.90
CA LEU A 152 -6.56 -0.07 6.33
C LEU A 152 -5.07 -0.32 6.63
N MET A 153 -4.65 -0.01 7.85
CA MET A 153 -3.27 -0.22 8.28
C MET A 153 -3.04 -1.69 8.65
N LEU A 154 -3.07 -2.56 7.63
CA LEU A 154 -3.04 -4.02 7.73
C LEU A 154 -1.81 -4.58 7.00
N LEU A 155 -1.33 -5.74 7.43
CA LEU A 155 -0.12 -6.37 6.89
C LEU A 155 -0.39 -7.17 5.63
N GLU A 156 -1.61 -7.66 5.43
CA GLU A 156 -2.00 -8.56 4.33
C GLU A 156 -1.76 -7.95 2.95
N SER A 157 -1.83 -6.63 2.87
CA SER A 157 -1.63 -5.90 1.62
C SER A 157 -0.17 -5.53 1.33
N VAL A 158 0.73 -5.68 2.30
CA VAL A 158 2.14 -5.26 2.25
C VAL A 158 3.04 -6.48 2.07
#